data_AF-A0A6A7N647-F1
#
_entry.id   AF-A0A6A7N647-F1
#
_cell.length_a   1.000
_cell.length_b   1.000
_cell.length_c   1.000
_cell.angle_alpha   90.00
_cell.angle_beta   90.00
_cell.angle_gamma   90.00
#
_symmetry.space_group_name_H-M   'P 1'
#
loop_
_entity.id
_entity.type
_entity.pdbx_description
1 polymer ?
#
loop_
_entity_poly.entity_id
_entity_poly.type
_entity_poly.pdbx_seq_one_letter_code
_entity_poly.pdbx_strand_id
1 'polypeptide(L)'
;MSPTTTKAPPAPKKTKKPTAKVPPPQKKPKKVRTEIPRDVAARVQFFSDRICCVCRLPDKPIQIHHIDDNPDNHADVNLAVLCLDCHNETMIRGGFSRKLDADQVILYRNDWHQIVKNSRASNHDSHNEDESLFDITYATTIAEIYREDENFEALARHYHALGNNELRDKYVEKAIAVGCDAATHVYLRSIQKKTEIIPEDVLKQRLSELEDKKWILAKARFFKHIGDPLAATSDYLEGISTRLQEKRYFTAAYYLKELAESGLIERLFELALHDAEKRNDLWWQVRALEELGRYDDSRDLVLQNEKAILESENNLLFRELLALAKGDRIGWLNARKALAGTGN
;
A
#
# COMPACT_ATOMS: atom_id res chain seq x y z
N MET A 1 -42.10 -52.82 66.52
CA MET A 1 -41.05 -52.41 65.57
C MET A 1 -41.20 -50.92 65.36
N SER A 2 -40.40 -50.13 66.09
CA SER A 2 -40.47 -48.67 66.10
C SER A 2 -39.39 -48.10 65.17
N PRO A 3 -39.69 -47.07 64.36
CA PRO A 3 -38.75 -46.54 63.38
C PRO A 3 -37.67 -45.69 64.04
N THR A 4 -36.42 -46.11 63.85
CA THR A 4 -35.20 -45.40 64.27
C THR A 4 -34.92 -44.25 63.31
N THR A 5 -35.05 -43.01 63.79
CA THR A 5 -34.72 -41.79 63.04
C THR A 5 -33.23 -41.51 63.12
N THR A 6 -32.53 -41.63 61.99
CA THR A 6 -31.10 -41.30 61.84
C THR A 6 -30.94 -39.78 61.71
N LYS A 7 -30.23 -39.17 62.66
CA LYS A 7 -29.93 -37.73 62.69
C LYS A 7 -28.77 -37.41 61.74
N ALA A 8 -28.97 -36.45 60.84
CA ALA A 8 -27.95 -35.96 59.93
C ALA A 8 -26.84 -35.17 60.67
N PRO A 9 -25.57 -35.26 60.24
CA PRO A 9 -24.46 -34.55 60.86
C PRO A 9 -24.44 -33.04 60.53
N PRO A 10 -23.88 -32.20 61.42
CA PRO A 10 -23.91 -30.75 61.28
C PRO A 10 -22.93 -30.25 60.21
N ALA A 11 -23.34 -29.18 59.52
CA ALA A 11 -22.57 -28.51 58.46
C ALA A 11 -21.26 -27.87 58.98
N PRO A 12 -20.18 -27.87 58.17
CA PRO A 12 -18.90 -27.30 58.57
C PRO A 12 -18.95 -25.77 58.69
N LYS A 13 -18.40 -25.25 59.79
CA LYS A 13 -18.27 -23.81 60.06
C LYS A 13 -17.29 -23.17 59.07
N LYS A 14 -17.77 -22.19 58.30
CA LYS A 14 -16.96 -21.35 57.40
C LYS A 14 -16.02 -20.46 58.22
N THR A 15 -14.72 -20.71 58.15
CA THR A 15 -13.67 -19.83 58.65
C THR A 15 -13.48 -18.64 57.70
N LYS A 16 -13.64 -17.41 58.22
CA LYS A 16 -13.38 -16.17 57.47
C LYS A 16 -11.87 -16.01 57.27
N LYS A 17 -11.41 -16.04 56.01
CA LYS A 17 -10.04 -15.63 55.65
C LYS A 17 -9.86 -14.13 55.95
N PRO A 18 -8.75 -13.71 56.57
CA PRO A 18 -8.45 -12.29 56.76
C PRO A 18 -8.13 -11.66 55.40
N THR A 19 -8.87 -10.61 55.06
CA THR A 19 -8.63 -9.78 53.88
C THR A 19 -7.42 -8.88 54.14
N ALA A 20 -6.32 -9.15 53.44
CA ALA A 20 -5.18 -8.23 53.40
C ALA A 20 -5.63 -6.91 52.77
N LYS A 21 -5.47 -5.80 53.50
CA LYS A 21 -5.71 -4.45 52.98
C LYS A 21 -4.72 -4.19 51.84
N VAL A 22 -5.23 -4.10 50.62
CA VAL A 22 -4.47 -3.62 49.46
C VAL A 22 -4.04 -2.18 49.75
N PRO A 23 -2.74 -1.85 49.71
CA PRO A 23 -2.29 -0.48 49.92
C PRO A 23 -2.83 0.43 48.80
N PRO A 24 -3.18 1.69 49.12
CA PRO A 24 -3.71 2.62 48.13
C PRO A 24 -2.68 2.85 47.01
N PRO A 25 -3.14 3.00 45.75
CA PRO A 25 -2.25 3.21 44.62
C PRO A 25 -1.42 4.49 44.83
N GLN A 26 -0.10 4.34 44.73
CA GLN A 26 0.83 5.46 44.84
C GLN A 26 0.53 6.48 43.75
N LYS A 27 0.43 7.76 44.15
CA LYS A 27 0.18 8.89 43.24
C LYS A 27 1.36 9.01 42.28
N LYS A 28 1.13 8.75 40.99
CA LYS A 28 2.14 8.97 39.93
C LYS A 28 2.59 10.44 39.97
N PRO A 29 3.89 10.73 39.82
CA PRO A 29 4.39 12.11 39.77
C PRO A 29 3.69 12.86 38.63
N LYS A 30 3.32 14.12 38.87
CA LYS A 30 2.76 15.00 37.83
C LYS A 30 3.83 15.19 36.76
N LYS A 31 3.57 14.67 35.55
CA LYS A 31 4.42 14.92 34.38
C LYS A 31 4.49 16.44 34.14
N VAL A 32 5.69 17.00 34.18
CA VAL A 32 5.93 18.39 33.76
C VAL A 32 5.72 18.43 32.25
N ARG A 33 4.92 19.38 31.75
CA ARG A 33 4.73 19.53 30.31
C ARG A 33 5.89 20.36 29.75
N THR A 34 6.71 19.75 28.92
CA THR A 34 7.73 20.44 28.12
C THR A 34 7.06 21.06 26.90
N GLU A 35 7.37 22.33 26.61
CA GLU A 35 6.81 23.03 25.47
C GLU A 35 7.36 22.44 24.17
N ILE A 36 6.50 22.16 23.20
CA ILE A 36 6.92 21.67 21.89
C ILE A 36 7.70 22.81 21.20
N PRO A 37 8.92 22.57 20.68
CA PRO A 37 9.65 23.57 19.92
C PRO A 37 8.80 24.19 18.81
N ARG A 38 8.90 25.51 18.61
CA ARG A 38 8.00 26.25 17.71
C ARG A 38 8.06 25.76 16.26
N ASP A 39 9.25 25.40 15.79
CA ASP A 39 9.48 24.87 14.43
C ASP A 39 8.81 23.49 14.25
N VAL A 40 8.94 22.60 15.24
CA VAL A 40 8.27 21.29 15.28
C VAL A 40 6.75 21.49 15.28
N ALA A 41 6.24 22.36 16.15
CA ALA A 41 4.80 22.62 16.25
C ALA A 41 4.22 23.21 14.95
N ALA A 42 4.95 24.10 14.29
CA ALA A 42 4.58 24.66 13.00
C ALA A 42 4.57 23.59 11.90
N ARG A 43 5.59 22.73 11.85
CA ARG A 43 5.71 21.66 10.86
C ARG A 43 4.62 20.61 11.01
N VAL A 44 4.34 20.16 12.22
CA VAL A 44 3.25 19.20 12.51
C VAL A 44 1.88 19.80 12.12
N GLN A 45 1.64 21.08 12.43
CA GLN A 45 0.43 21.79 12.02
C GLN A 45 0.33 21.97 10.51
N PHE A 46 1.44 22.23 9.82
CA PHE A 46 1.46 22.35 8.38
C PHE A 46 1.14 21.01 7.70
N PHE A 47 1.73 19.90 8.14
CA PHE A 47 1.45 18.58 7.58
C PHE A 47 0.00 18.13 7.74
N SER A 48 -0.69 18.62 8.77
CA SER A 48 -2.09 18.33 9.01
C SER A 48 -3.04 19.40 8.44
N ASP A 49 -2.54 20.40 7.72
CA ASP A 49 -3.32 21.57 7.28
C ASP A 49 -4.09 22.27 8.41
N ARG A 50 -3.55 22.22 9.63
CA ARG A 50 -4.18 22.69 10.87
C ARG A 50 -5.57 22.09 11.12
N ILE A 51 -5.82 20.91 10.56
CA ILE A 51 -7.07 20.15 10.69
C ILE A 51 -6.80 18.86 11.48
N CYS A 52 -7.80 18.44 12.25
CA CYS A 52 -7.77 17.16 12.98
C CYS A 52 -7.61 15.98 12.03
N CYS A 53 -6.59 15.13 12.24
CA CYS A 53 -6.35 13.99 11.36
C CYS A 53 -7.46 12.92 11.39
N VAL A 54 -8.27 12.89 12.45
CA VAL A 54 -9.34 11.90 12.65
C VAL A 54 -10.64 12.35 11.97
N CYS A 55 -11.21 13.48 12.38
CA CYS A 55 -12.53 13.91 11.88
C CYS A 55 -12.46 14.81 10.64
N ARG A 56 -11.30 15.43 10.37
CA ARG A 56 -11.03 16.27 9.19
C ARG A 56 -11.98 17.47 9.02
N LEU A 57 -12.64 17.88 10.09
CA LEU A 57 -13.52 19.03 10.08
C LEU A 57 -12.70 20.31 10.20
N PRO A 58 -12.87 21.29 9.28
CA PRO A 58 -12.24 22.60 9.39
C PRO A 58 -12.81 23.39 10.57
N ASP A 59 -12.15 24.51 10.90
CA ASP A 59 -12.58 25.51 11.90
C ASP A 59 -12.76 25.02 13.35
N LYS A 60 -12.36 23.77 13.64
CA LYS A 60 -12.31 23.28 15.02
C LYS A 60 -11.02 23.72 15.71
N PRO A 61 -11.07 24.12 16.99
CA PRO A 61 -9.87 24.30 17.79
C PRO A 61 -9.05 23.01 17.85
N ILE A 62 -7.77 23.10 17.50
CA ILE A 62 -6.83 21.98 17.44
C ILE A 62 -5.79 22.02 18.56
N GLN A 63 -5.26 20.86 18.89
CA GLN A 63 -4.14 20.66 19.80
C GLN A 63 -3.19 19.59 19.24
N ILE A 64 -1.88 19.77 19.46
CA ILE A 64 -0.89 18.73 19.17
C ILE A 64 -0.90 17.71 20.29
N HIS A 65 -1.08 16.45 19.92
CA HIS A 65 -1.12 15.28 20.79
C HIS A 65 0.16 14.46 20.63
N HIS A 66 0.80 14.13 21.76
CA HIS A 66 1.88 13.13 21.83
C HIS A 66 1.28 11.73 21.85
N ILE A 67 1.56 10.93 20.83
CA ILE A 67 0.96 9.62 20.61
C ILE A 67 1.40 8.61 21.69
N ASP A 68 2.63 8.70 22.17
CA ASP A 68 3.19 7.84 23.23
C ASP A 68 2.89 8.32 24.67
N ASP A 69 2.05 9.36 24.84
CA ASP A 69 1.79 10.04 26.11
C ASP A 69 3.06 10.62 26.79
N ASN A 70 4.20 10.71 26.11
CA ASN A 70 5.44 11.25 26.63
C ASN A 70 5.64 12.70 26.19
N PRO A 71 5.46 13.69 27.09
CA PRO A 71 5.53 15.10 26.72
C PRO A 71 6.91 15.56 26.23
N ASP A 72 7.97 14.81 26.51
CA ASP A 72 9.35 15.14 26.11
C ASP A 72 9.73 14.59 24.72
N ASN A 73 8.89 13.73 24.12
CA ASN A 73 9.14 13.14 22.81
C ASN A 73 8.55 13.99 21.69
N HIS A 74 9.33 14.96 21.22
CA HIS A 74 8.94 15.90 20.16
C HIS A 74 9.26 15.43 18.74
N ALA A 75 9.55 14.14 18.53
CA ALA A 75 9.75 13.62 17.18
C ALA A 75 8.46 13.78 16.36
N ASP A 76 8.55 14.26 15.11
CA ASP A 76 7.37 14.49 14.26
C ASP A 76 6.49 13.23 14.13
N VAL A 77 7.12 12.06 14.09
CA VAL A 77 6.46 10.74 14.02
C VAL A 77 5.73 10.35 15.30
N ASN A 78 5.91 11.08 16.40
CA ASN A 78 5.21 10.90 17.68
C ASN A 78 4.12 11.98 17.91
N LEU A 79 3.97 12.95 17.01
CA LEU A 79 3.01 14.04 17.17
C LEU A 79 1.85 13.88 16.18
N ALA A 80 0.65 14.30 16.58
CA ALA A 80 -0.54 14.35 15.74
C ALA A 80 -1.40 15.56 16.08
N VAL A 81 -2.05 16.16 15.07
CA VAL A 81 -3.00 17.25 15.29
C VAL A 81 -4.41 16.68 15.46
N LEU A 82 -5.01 16.95 16.62
CA LEU A 82 -6.38 16.54 16.94
C LEU A 82 -7.23 17.76 17.30
N CYS A 83 -8.52 17.74 16.95
CA CYS A 83 -9.47 18.68 17.55
C CYS A 83 -9.73 18.30 19.00
N LEU A 84 -10.23 19.23 19.81
CA LEU A 84 -10.51 18.98 21.23
C LEU A 84 -11.43 17.77 21.47
N ASP A 85 -12.40 17.53 20.60
CA ASP A 85 -13.32 16.38 20.70
C ASP A 85 -12.56 15.04 20.58
N CYS A 86 -11.83 14.84 19.48
CA CYS A 86 -11.05 13.62 19.25
C CYS A 86 -9.88 13.49 20.22
N HIS A 87 -9.32 14.62 20.67
CA HIS A 87 -8.29 14.62 21.71
C HIS A 87 -8.86 14.11 23.06
N ASN A 88 -10.10 14.44 23.39
CA ASN A 88 -10.73 13.90 24.61
C ASN A 88 -10.96 12.38 24.50
N GLU A 89 -11.22 11.85 23.31
CA GLU A 89 -11.40 10.40 23.09
C GLU A 89 -10.14 9.59 23.40
N THR A 90 -8.94 10.17 23.26
CA THR A 90 -7.68 9.52 23.65
C THR A 90 -7.50 9.46 25.16
N MET A 91 -8.19 10.34 25.90
CA MET A 91 -8.10 10.46 27.36
C MET A 91 -9.14 9.63 28.12
N ILE A 92 -10.11 9.01 27.44
CA ILE A 92 -11.16 8.21 28.07
C ILE A 92 -10.54 7.01 28.80
N ARG A 93 -10.84 6.88 30.11
CA ARG A 93 -10.44 5.75 30.96
C ARG A 93 -11.66 4.93 31.36
N GLY A 94 -11.80 3.74 30.78
CA GLY A 94 -12.92 2.82 31.05
C GLY A 94 -14.19 3.17 30.27
N GLY A 95 -15.01 2.16 29.98
CA GLY A 95 -16.22 2.26 29.16
C GLY A 95 -16.35 1.08 28.17
N PHE A 96 -17.57 0.82 27.69
CA PHE A 96 -17.85 -0.23 26.69
C PHE A 96 -17.50 0.24 25.26
N SER A 97 -17.45 1.55 25.03
CA SER A 97 -17.09 2.14 23.74
C SER A 97 -15.59 2.00 23.46
N ARG A 98 -15.23 1.73 22.20
CA ARG A 98 -13.83 1.71 21.77
C ARG A 98 -13.28 3.14 21.81
N LYS A 99 -12.20 3.36 22.57
CA LYS A 99 -11.47 4.62 22.63
C LYS A 99 -10.63 4.83 21.37
N LEU A 100 -10.19 6.07 21.16
CA LEU A 100 -9.18 6.39 20.16
C LEU A 100 -7.78 6.10 20.76
N ASP A 101 -7.10 5.07 20.28
CA ASP A 101 -5.76 4.69 20.75
C ASP A 101 -4.62 5.16 19.84
N ALA A 102 -3.38 4.99 20.31
CA ALA A 102 -2.17 5.43 19.63
C ALA A 102 -2.04 4.86 18.20
N ASP A 103 -2.34 3.58 18.01
CA ASP A 103 -2.24 2.92 16.71
C ASP A 103 -3.25 3.54 15.72
N GLN A 104 -4.48 3.80 16.18
CA GLN A 104 -5.48 4.48 15.37
C GLN A 104 -5.06 5.92 15.03
N VAL A 105 -4.51 6.67 15.98
CA VAL A 105 -4.03 8.05 15.74
C VAL A 105 -2.91 8.05 14.70
N ILE A 106 -1.98 7.09 14.75
CA ILE A 106 -0.90 6.95 13.75
C ILE A 106 -1.50 6.73 12.35
N LEU A 107 -2.47 5.81 12.23
CA LEU A 107 -3.11 5.52 10.95
C LEU A 107 -3.83 6.74 10.37
N TYR A 108 -4.67 7.40 11.17
CA TYR A 108 -5.39 8.61 10.74
C TYR A 108 -4.46 9.76 10.37
N ARG A 109 -3.39 9.97 11.16
CA ARG A 109 -2.38 10.99 10.86
C ARG A 109 -1.69 10.74 9.53
N ASN A 110 -1.19 9.53 9.33
CA ASN A 110 -0.41 9.22 8.12
C ASN A 110 -1.29 9.32 6.86
N ASP A 111 -2.53 8.84 6.91
CA ASP A 111 -3.48 8.99 5.81
C ASP A 111 -3.80 10.47 5.53
N TRP A 112 -4.06 11.25 6.57
CA TRP A 112 -4.35 12.67 6.42
C TRP A 112 -3.18 13.47 5.85
N HIS A 113 -1.96 13.24 6.34
CA HIS A 113 -0.77 13.89 5.81
C HIS A 113 -0.57 13.59 4.32
N GLN A 114 -0.86 12.36 3.89
CA GLN A 114 -0.78 12.00 2.48
C GLN A 114 -1.83 12.74 1.64
N ILE A 115 -3.06 12.88 2.16
CA ILE A 115 -4.13 13.63 1.47
C ILE A 115 -3.77 15.11 1.35
N VAL A 116 -3.29 15.73 2.44
CA VAL A 116 -2.85 17.14 2.43
C VAL A 116 -1.71 17.35 1.44
N LYS A 117 -0.72 16.45 1.44
CA LYS A 117 0.39 16.49 0.47
C LYS A 117 -0.12 16.42 -0.97
N ASN A 118 -1.02 15.47 -1.26
CA ASN A 118 -1.58 15.32 -2.60
C ASN A 118 -2.43 16.52 -3.01
N SER A 119 -3.25 17.05 -2.10
CA SER A 119 -4.09 18.23 -2.33
C SER A 119 -3.26 19.47 -2.68
N ARG A 120 -2.16 19.67 -1.96
CA ARG A 120 -1.22 20.76 -2.24
C ARG A 120 -0.49 20.55 -3.57
N ALA A 121 -0.08 19.32 -3.87
CA ALA A 121 0.51 18.99 -5.17
C ALA A 121 -0.47 19.22 -6.34
N SER A 122 -1.77 18.93 -6.16
CA SER A 122 -2.79 19.16 -7.18
C SER A 122 -3.24 20.62 -7.32
N ASN A 123 -3.10 21.43 -6.27
CA ASN A 123 -3.37 22.88 -6.31
C ASN A 123 -2.16 23.70 -6.81
N HIS A 124 -1.05 23.03 -7.16
CA HIS A 124 0.23 23.65 -7.55
C HIS A 124 0.35 23.98 -9.06
N ASP A 125 -0.74 23.92 -9.83
CA ASP A 125 -0.75 24.32 -11.24
C ASP A 125 -0.79 25.85 -11.46
N SER A 126 -0.52 26.66 -10.43
CA SER A 126 -0.26 28.10 -10.61
C SER A 126 0.75 28.68 -9.60
N HIS A 127 2.02 28.74 -10.02
CA HIS A 127 3.16 29.52 -9.51
C HIS A 127 3.62 29.30 -8.05
N ASN A 128 4.90 28.92 -7.84
CA ASN A 128 5.86 29.67 -7.00
C ASN A 128 7.28 29.06 -6.98
N GLU A 129 8.29 29.89 -7.21
CA GLU A 129 9.73 29.56 -7.22
C GLU A 129 10.32 29.31 -5.80
N ASP A 130 9.62 29.70 -4.73
CA ASP A 130 10.09 29.57 -3.34
C ASP A 130 9.91 28.14 -2.75
N GLU A 131 8.91 27.38 -3.22
CA GLU A 131 8.66 26.01 -2.73
C GLU A 131 9.70 25.02 -3.29
N SER A 132 10.21 25.31 -4.49
CA SER A 132 11.36 24.63 -5.10
C SER A 132 12.61 24.72 -4.22
N LEU A 133 12.88 25.88 -3.60
CA LEU A 133 14.09 26.05 -2.80
C LEU A 133 14.06 25.23 -1.49
N PHE A 134 12.89 25.09 -0.85
CA PHE A 134 12.73 24.29 0.37
C PHE A 134 12.86 22.79 0.08
N ASP A 135 12.23 22.31 -1.01
CA ASP A 135 12.35 20.92 -1.44
C ASP A 135 13.77 20.58 -1.90
N ILE A 136 14.46 21.49 -2.59
CA ILE A 136 15.88 21.33 -2.96
C ILE A 136 16.77 21.31 -1.72
N THR A 137 16.56 22.21 -0.76
CA THR A 137 17.37 22.28 0.47
C THR A 137 17.19 21.03 1.33
N TYR A 138 15.97 20.52 1.44
CA TYR A 138 15.71 19.29 2.17
C TYR A 138 16.31 18.07 1.46
N ALA A 139 16.14 17.96 0.14
CA ALA A 139 16.73 16.90 -0.66
C ALA A 139 18.27 16.89 -0.56
N THR A 140 18.89 18.06 -0.64
CA THR A 140 20.35 18.20 -0.55
C THR A 140 20.86 17.84 0.84
N THR A 141 20.21 18.32 1.91
CA THR A 141 20.57 17.95 3.29
C THR A 141 20.51 16.44 3.54
N ILE A 142 19.43 15.77 3.09
CA ILE A 142 19.30 14.31 3.24
C ILE A 142 20.39 13.58 2.45
N ALA A 143 20.68 14.04 1.24
CA ALA A 143 21.75 13.49 0.42
C ALA A 143 23.15 13.76 1.00
N GLU A 144 23.34 14.81 1.78
CA GLU A 144 24.59 15.07 2.51
C GLU A 144 24.76 14.10 3.68
N ILE A 145 23.72 13.92 4.51
CA ILE A 145 23.72 12.96 5.62
C ILE A 145 24.09 11.56 5.12
N TYR A 146 23.40 11.06 4.09
CA TYR A 146 23.70 9.73 3.57
C TYR A 146 25.08 9.62 2.92
N ARG A 147 25.64 10.72 2.41
CA ARG A 147 26.98 10.75 1.84
C ARG A 147 28.05 10.72 2.92
N GLU A 148 27.84 11.45 4.02
CA GLU A 148 28.72 11.47 5.19
C GLU A 148 28.75 10.09 5.87
N ASP A 149 27.61 9.42 5.94
CA ASP A 149 27.49 8.06 6.51
C ASP A 149 27.90 6.94 5.53
N GLU A 150 28.36 7.29 4.32
CA GLU A 150 28.66 6.33 3.23
C GLU A 150 27.50 5.36 2.92
N ASN A 151 26.26 5.76 3.19
CA ASN A 151 25.07 4.97 2.94
C ASN A 151 24.62 5.09 1.48
N PHE A 152 25.36 4.42 0.60
CA PHE A 152 25.12 4.48 -0.85
C PHE A 152 23.77 3.89 -1.28
N GLU A 153 23.22 2.92 -0.54
CA GLU A 153 21.86 2.42 -0.78
C GLU A 153 20.83 3.53 -0.59
N ALA A 154 20.89 4.23 0.55
CA ALA A 154 19.96 5.31 0.85
C ALA A 154 20.08 6.46 -0.16
N LEU A 155 21.30 6.78 -0.61
CA LEU A 155 21.53 7.75 -1.69
C LEU A 155 20.86 7.31 -3.00
N ALA A 156 21.05 6.06 -3.42
CA ALA A 156 20.43 5.55 -4.63
C ALA A 156 18.90 5.65 -4.57
N ARG A 157 18.30 5.29 -3.43
CA ARG A 157 16.85 5.38 -3.19
C ARG A 157 16.35 6.81 -3.20
N HIS A 158 17.10 7.71 -2.57
CA HIS A 158 16.78 9.13 -2.52
C HIS A 158 16.76 9.74 -3.92
N TYR A 159 17.81 9.53 -4.71
CA TYR A 159 17.87 10.06 -6.08
C TYR A 159 16.87 9.39 -7.03
N HIS A 160 16.54 8.12 -6.81
CA HIS A 160 15.44 7.48 -7.53
C HIS A 160 14.09 8.17 -7.26
N ALA A 161 13.80 8.48 -5.99
CA ALA A 161 12.56 9.17 -5.61
C ALA A 161 12.47 10.59 -6.19
N LEU A 162 13.61 11.26 -6.38
CA LEU A 162 13.70 12.57 -7.04
C LEU A 162 13.69 12.49 -8.58
N GLY A 163 13.68 11.29 -9.16
CA GLY A 163 13.78 11.10 -10.61
C GLY A 163 15.18 11.39 -11.21
N ASN A 164 16.20 11.58 -10.37
CA ASN A 164 17.57 11.80 -10.83
C ASN A 164 18.26 10.46 -11.15
N ASN A 165 18.09 10.02 -12.40
CA ASN A 165 18.60 8.73 -12.87
C ASN A 165 20.13 8.63 -12.85
N GLU A 166 20.85 9.72 -13.15
CA GLU A 166 22.32 9.72 -13.21
C GLU A 166 22.93 9.48 -11.82
N LEU A 167 22.48 10.25 -10.82
CA LEU A 167 22.96 10.07 -9.45
C LEU A 167 22.47 8.77 -8.85
N ARG A 168 21.21 8.36 -9.13
CA ARG A 168 20.72 7.03 -8.75
C ARG A 168 21.69 5.96 -9.23
N ASP A 169 22.01 5.94 -10.53
CA ASP A 169 22.84 4.90 -11.12
C ASP A 169 24.26 4.90 -10.56
N LYS A 170 24.84 6.10 -10.39
CA LYS A 170 26.15 6.27 -9.74
C LYS A 170 26.19 5.63 -8.35
N TYR A 171 25.18 5.88 -7.51
CA TYR A 171 25.16 5.36 -6.14
C TYR A 171 24.74 3.90 -6.06
N VAL A 172 23.95 3.39 -7.02
CA VAL A 172 23.72 1.95 -7.18
C VAL A 172 25.04 1.21 -7.38
N GLU A 173 25.87 1.65 -8.34
CA GLU A 173 27.15 0.98 -8.59
C GLU A 173 28.08 1.04 -7.37
N LYS A 174 28.11 2.18 -6.65
CA LYS A 174 28.88 2.29 -5.40
C LYS A 174 28.40 1.34 -4.31
N ALA A 175 27.08 1.25 -4.09
CA ALA A 175 26.49 0.37 -3.09
C ALA A 175 26.81 -1.10 -3.38
N ILE A 176 26.73 -1.50 -4.66
CA ILE A 176 27.06 -2.86 -5.09
C ILE A 176 28.57 -3.13 -4.93
N ALA A 177 29.43 -2.16 -5.29
CA ALA A 177 30.88 -2.32 -5.21
C ALA A 177 31.41 -2.45 -3.76
N VAL A 178 30.78 -1.79 -2.79
CA VAL A 178 31.13 -1.91 -1.36
C VAL A 178 30.64 -3.24 -0.76
N GLY A 179 29.72 -3.92 -1.45
CA GLY A 179 29.08 -5.14 -0.96
C GLY A 179 27.79 -4.80 -0.22
N CYS A 180 26.67 -5.22 -0.78
CA CYS A 180 25.36 -5.15 -0.16
C CYS A 180 24.74 -6.56 -0.10
N ASP A 181 23.72 -6.73 0.74
CA ASP A 181 23.01 -8.01 0.80
C ASP A 181 22.21 -8.28 -0.49
N ALA A 182 21.80 -9.54 -0.67
CA ALA A 182 21.12 -9.98 -1.88
C ALA A 182 19.78 -9.26 -2.12
N ALA A 183 19.06 -8.87 -1.06
CA ALA A 183 17.82 -8.13 -1.20
C ALA A 183 18.06 -6.71 -1.73
N THR A 184 19.05 -6.01 -1.16
CA THR A 184 19.46 -4.69 -1.61
C THR A 184 19.99 -4.72 -3.04
N HIS A 185 20.83 -5.69 -3.40
CA HIS A 185 21.34 -5.82 -4.77
C HIS A 185 20.20 -5.96 -5.79
N VAL A 186 19.25 -6.88 -5.57
CA VAL A 186 18.10 -7.09 -6.45
C VAL A 186 17.26 -5.81 -6.58
N TYR A 187 16.97 -5.16 -5.44
CA TYR A 187 16.19 -3.92 -5.44
C TYR A 187 16.89 -2.80 -6.23
N LEU A 188 18.19 -2.58 -5.99
CA LEU A 188 18.97 -1.54 -6.67
C LEU A 188 19.01 -1.76 -8.19
N ARG A 189 19.19 -3.01 -8.65
CA ARG A 189 19.16 -3.34 -10.08
C ARG A 189 17.75 -3.18 -10.67
N SER A 190 16.70 -3.46 -9.90
CA SER A 190 15.31 -3.26 -10.35
C SER A 190 14.98 -1.79 -10.60
N ILE A 191 15.43 -0.85 -9.75
CA ILE A 191 15.17 0.59 -9.93
C ILE A 191 15.99 1.21 -11.07
N GLN A 192 17.06 0.53 -11.51
CA GLN A 192 17.80 0.86 -12.74
C GLN A 192 17.14 0.28 -14.00
N LYS A 193 16.16 -0.63 -13.87
CA LYS A 193 15.65 -1.47 -14.95
C LYS A 193 16.74 -2.32 -15.63
N LYS A 194 17.69 -2.83 -14.82
CA LYS A 194 18.82 -3.67 -15.25
C LYS A 194 18.82 -5.00 -14.48
N THR A 195 17.72 -5.74 -14.55
CA THR A 195 17.55 -6.97 -13.77
C THR A 195 18.32 -8.14 -14.38
N GLU A 196 18.60 -8.06 -15.68
CA GLU A 196 19.34 -9.04 -16.47
C GLU A 196 20.81 -9.19 -16.09
N ILE A 197 21.39 -8.21 -15.39
CA ILE A 197 22.79 -8.24 -14.92
C ILE A 197 22.92 -8.64 -13.44
N ILE A 198 21.82 -9.00 -12.77
CA ILE A 198 21.88 -9.50 -11.40
C ILE A 198 22.56 -10.88 -11.42
N PRO A 199 23.63 -11.10 -10.62
CA PRO A 199 24.27 -12.40 -10.54
C PRO A 199 23.30 -13.53 -10.13
N GLU A 200 23.40 -14.70 -10.76
CA GLU A 200 22.47 -15.81 -10.53
C GLU A 200 22.53 -16.34 -9.09
N ASP A 201 23.71 -16.34 -8.47
CA ASP A 201 23.92 -16.70 -7.07
C ASP A 201 23.21 -15.74 -6.11
N VAL A 202 23.20 -14.44 -6.42
CA VAL A 202 22.45 -13.42 -5.65
C VAL A 202 20.95 -13.68 -5.73
N LEU A 203 20.43 -14.00 -6.93
CA LEU A 203 19.02 -14.36 -7.12
C LEU A 203 18.64 -15.62 -6.33
N LYS A 204 19.46 -16.67 -6.41
CA LYS A 204 19.26 -17.94 -5.70
C LYS A 204 19.30 -17.75 -4.18
N GLN A 205 20.30 -17.01 -3.69
CA GLN A 205 20.40 -16.69 -2.27
C GLN A 205 19.13 -15.99 -1.79
N ARG A 206 18.70 -14.94 -2.51
CA ARG A 206 17.52 -14.17 -2.12
C ARG A 206 16.25 -15.03 -2.13
N LEU A 207 16.07 -15.86 -3.14
CA LEU A 207 14.91 -16.75 -3.24
C LEU A 207 14.89 -17.75 -2.08
N SER A 208 16.03 -18.38 -1.77
CA SER A 208 16.16 -19.32 -0.64
C SER A 208 15.77 -18.66 0.68
N GLU A 209 16.26 -17.45 0.95
CA GLU A 209 15.93 -16.71 2.17
C GLU A 209 14.42 -16.44 2.32
N LEU A 210 13.74 -16.15 1.21
CA LEU A 210 12.31 -15.85 1.18
C LEU A 210 11.47 -17.12 1.39
N GLU A 211 11.92 -18.25 0.86
CA GLU A 211 11.29 -19.57 1.01
C GLU A 211 11.43 -20.10 2.43
N ASP A 212 12.63 -20.03 3.01
CA ASP A 212 12.92 -20.48 4.38
C ASP A 212 12.05 -19.75 5.41
N LYS A 213 11.85 -18.45 5.20
CA LYS A 213 11.03 -17.60 6.08
C LYS A 213 9.53 -17.69 5.78
N LYS A 214 9.14 -18.38 4.70
CA LYS A 214 7.75 -18.45 4.19
C LYS A 214 7.13 -17.07 3.95
N TRP A 215 7.93 -16.14 3.45
CA TRP A 215 7.50 -14.76 3.21
C TRP A 215 6.93 -14.59 1.81
N ILE A 216 5.79 -15.23 1.55
CA ILE A 216 5.20 -15.31 0.20
C ILE A 216 4.97 -13.94 -0.46
N LEU A 217 4.50 -12.93 0.29
CA LEU A 217 4.27 -11.59 -0.27
C LEU A 217 5.58 -10.84 -0.57
N ALA A 218 6.66 -11.15 0.15
CA ALA A 218 7.98 -10.63 -0.19
C ALA A 218 8.59 -11.37 -1.39
N LYS A 219 8.27 -12.66 -1.56
CA LYS A 219 8.58 -13.45 -2.76
C LYS A 219 7.86 -12.93 -4.01
N ALA A 220 6.60 -12.53 -3.87
CA ALA A 220 5.85 -11.84 -4.93
C ALA A 220 6.54 -10.55 -5.40
N ARG A 221 6.96 -9.69 -4.46
CA ARG A 221 7.74 -8.47 -4.77
C ARG A 221 9.07 -8.79 -5.43
N PHE A 222 9.76 -9.83 -4.97
CA PHE A 222 11.01 -10.29 -5.59
C PHE A 222 10.80 -10.67 -7.06
N PHE A 223 9.79 -11.49 -7.38
CA PHE A 223 9.48 -11.84 -8.77
C PHE A 223 9.09 -10.63 -9.61
N LYS A 224 8.32 -9.71 -9.04
CA LYS A 224 8.02 -8.42 -9.69
C LYS A 224 9.30 -7.66 -10.02
N HIS A 225 10.25 -7.59 -9.08
CA HIS A 225 11.50 -6.86 -9.26
C HIS A 225 12.38 -7.46 -10.36
N ILE A 226 12.36 -8.78 -10.56
CA ILE A 226 13.18 -9.43 -11.59
C ILE A 226 12.47 -9.55 -12.95
N GLY A 227 11.22 -9.09 -13.05
CA GLY A 227 10.45 -9.11 -14.30
C GLY A 227 9.77 -10.45 -14.60
N ASP A 228 9.42 -11.23 -13.57
CA ASP A 228 8.59 -12.44 -13.71
C ASP A 228 7.15 -12.16 -13.25
N PRO A 229 6.26 -11.67 -14.15
CA PRO A 229 4.92 -11.26 -13.76
C PRO A 229 4.00 -12.43 -13.40
N LEU A 230 4.28 -13.64 -13.91
CA LEU A 230 3.47 -14.83 -13.62
C LEU A 230 3.71 -15.30 -12.20
N ALA A 231 4.99 -15.50 -11.83
CA ALA A 231 5.35 -15.91 -10.48
C ALA A 231 4.97 -14.84 -9.46
N ALA A 232 5.18 -13.56 -9.79
CA ALA A 232 4.77 -12.45 -8.93
C ALA A 232 3.26 -12.45 -8.65
N THR A 233 2.45 -12.55 -9.70
CA THR A 233 0.98 -12.56 -9.57
C THR A 233 0.51 -13.76 -8.74
N SER A 234 1.05 -14.95 -9.02
CA SER A 234 0.70 -16.18 -8.29
C SER A 234 0.95 -16.01 -6.78
N ASP A 235 2.15 -15.56 -6.40
CA ASP A 235 2.52 -15.38 -4.99
C ASP A 235 1.71 -14.27 -4.31
N TYR A 236 1.37 -13.17 -5.02
CA TYR A 236 0.47 -12.15 -4.48
C TYR A 236 -0.92 -12.73 -4.19
N LEU A 237 -1.51 -13.46 -5.14
CA LEU A 237 -2.85 -14.03 -5.00
C LEU A 237 -2.91 -15.05 -3.86
N GLU A 238 -1.92 -15.95 -3.77
CA GLU A 238 -1.82 -16.89 -2.66
C GLU A 238 -1.67 -16.15 -1.32
N GLY A 239 -0.73 -15.20 -1.24
CA GLY A 239 -0.48 -14.41 -0.04
C GLY A 239 -1.71 -13.63 0.43
N ILE A 240 -2.42 -12.96 -0.47
CA ILE A 240 -3.65 -12.21 -0.16
C ILE A 240 -4.76 -13.17 0.30
N SER A 241 -4.95 -14.29 -0.40
CA SER A 241 -5.93 -15.32 -0.06
C SER A 241 -5.72 -15.87 1.36
N THR A 242 -4.47 -16.22 1.71
CA THR A 242 -4.12 -16.67 3.07
C THR A 242 -4.48 -15.62 4.12
N ARG A 243 -4.17 -14.33 3.88
CA ARG A 243 -4.50 -13.26 4.85
C ARG A 243 -6.00 -13.04 5.01
N LEU A 244 -6.79 -13.21 3.95
CA LEU A 244 -8.25 -13.19 4.04
C LEU A 244 -8.77 -14.35 4.89
N GLN A 245 -8.27 -15.57 4.68
CA GLN A 245 -8.65 -16.75 5.46
C GLN A 245 -8.31 -16.60 6.96
N GLU A 246 -7.16 -15.99 7.26
CA GLU A 246 -6.74 -15.64 8.63
C GLU A 246 -7.50 -14.43 9.23
N LYS A 247 -8.43 -13.82 8.48
CA LYS A 247 -9.17 -12.60 8.86
C LYS A 247 -8.27 -11.38 9.11
N ARG A 248 -7.11 -11.33 8.47
CA ARG A 248 -6.15 -10.20 8.49
C ARG A 248 -6.47 -9.20 7.39
N TYR A 249 -7.64 -8.57 7.47
CA TYR A 249 -8.20 -7.76 6.38
C TYR A 249 -7.34 -6.56 5.98
N PHE A 250 -6.72 -5.86 6.93
CA PHE A 250 -5.86 -4.72 6.60
C PHE A 250 -4.66 -5.16 5.74
N THR A 251 -3.98 -6.23 6.15
CA THR A 251 -2.85 -6.78 5.39
C THR A 251 -3.31 -7.22 4.01
N ALA A 252 -4.43 -7.94 3.90
CA ALA A 252 -4.99 -8.35 2.62
C ALA A 252 -5.31 -7.14 1.71
N ALA A 253 -5.99 -6.12 2.24
CA ALA A 253 -6.34 -4.92 1.49
C ALA A 253 -5.10 -4.13 1.05
N TYR A 254 -4.08 -4.02 1.91
CA TYR A 254 -2.81 -3.36 1.58
C TYR A 254 -2.12 -4.03 0.38
N TYR A 255 -1.99 -5.36 0.40
CA TYR A 255 -1.35 -6.08 -0.71
C TYR A 255 -2.21 -6.18 -1.96
N LEU A 256 -3.55 -6.17 -1.82
CA LEU A 256 -4.45 -6.08 -2.95
C LEU A 256 -4.29 -4.74 -3.68
N LYS A 257 -4.21 -3.64 -2.92
CA LYS A 257 -3.91 -2.31 -3.47
C LYS A 257 -2.56 -2.32 -4.19
N GLU A 258 -1.53 -2.88 -3.54
CA GLU A 258 -0.20 -2.96 -4.14
C GLU A 258 -0.17 -3.77 -5.44
N LEU A 259 -0.87 -4.90 -5.50
CA LEU A 259 -1.03 -5.71 -6.72
C LEU A 259 -1.72 -4.90 -7.82
N ALA A 260 -2.80 -4.19 -7.51
CA ALA A 260 -3.53 -3.36 -8.47
C ALA A 260 -2.66 -2.21 -9.03
N GLU A 261 -1.81 -1.61 -8.20
CA GLU A 261 -0.90 -0.52 -8.60
C GLU A 261 0.45 -1.01 -9.15
N SER A 262 0.64 -2.33 -9.27
CA SER A 262 1.96 -2.91 -9.55
C SER A 262 2.41 -2.84 -11.01
N GLY A 263 1.48 -2.64 -11.94
CA GLY A 263 1.71 -2.83 -13.37
C GLY A 263 1.69 -4.29 -13.84
N LEU A 264 1.41 -5.25 -12.95
CA LEU A 264 1.40 -6.68 -13.29
C LEU A 264 0.20 -7.06 -14.18
N ILE A 265 -0.93 -6.36 -14.06
CA ILE A 265 -2.13 -6.62 -14.86
C ILE A 265 -1.83 -6.41 -16.35
N GLU A 266 -1.18 -5.29 -16.68
CA GLU A 266 -0.74 -4.95 -18.02
C GLU A 266 0.25 -5.99 -18.55
N ARG A 267 1.22 -6.41 -17.72
CA ARG A 267 2.15 -7.49 -18.09
C ARG A 267 1.46 -8.82 -18.40
N LEU A 268 0.39 -9.15 -17.68
CA LEU A 268 -0.39 -10.35 -17.98
C LEU A 268 -1.14 -10.23 -19.31
N PHE A 269 -1.67 -9.05 -19.63
CA PHE A 269 -2.29 -8.83 -20.94
C PHE A 269 -1.28 -8.82 -22.09
N GLU A 270 -0.06 -8.32 -21.88
CA GLU A 270 1.04 -8.45 -22.86
C GLU A 270 1.38 -9.93 -23.12
N LEU A 271 1.44 -10.76 -22.08
CA LEU A 271 1.65 -12.20 -22.22
C LEU A 271 0.47 -12.88 -22.93
N ALA A 272 -0.76 -12.51 -22.60
CA ALA A 272 -1.97 -13.02 -23.25
C ALA A 272 -2.00 -12.65 -24.74
N LEU A 273 -1.60 -11.42 -25.09
CA LEU A 273 -1.47 -10.97 -26.47
C LEU A 273 -0.45 -11.82 -27.23
N HIS A 274 0.76 -11.98 -26.70
CA HIS A 274 1.80 -12.80 -27.34
C HIS A 274 1.38 -14.26 -27.55
N ASP A 275 0.69 -14.84 -26.57
CA ASP A 275 0.18 -16.20 -26.68
C ASP A 275 -0.96 -16.31 -27.72
N ALA A 276 -1.85 -15.31 -27.77
CA ALA A 276 -2.92 -15.24 -28.77
C ALA A 276 -2.38 -15.02 -30.20
N GLU A 277 -1.31 -14.25 -30.36
CA GLU A 277 -0.59 -14.09 -31.64
C GLU A 277 -0.03 -15.43 -32.12
N LYS A 278 0.65 -16.19 -31.25
CA LYS A 278 1.18 -17.51 -31.59
C LYS A 278 0.09 -18.51 -32.00
N ARG A 279 -1.08 -18.42 -31.38
CA ARG A 279 -2.24 -19.28 -31.68
C ARG A 279 -3.08 -18.78 -32.86
N ASN A 280 -2.75 -17.60 -33.40
CA ASN A 280 -3.56 -16.89 -34.39
C ASN A 280 -5.02 -16.69 -33.91
N ASP A 281 -5.20 -16.45 -32.61
CA ASP A 281 -6.50 -16.23 -31.98
C ASP A 281 -6.84 -14.74 -31.99
N LEU A 282 -7.51 -14.31 -33.06
CA LEU A 282 -7.87 -12.91 -33.27
C LEU A 282 -8.65 -12.32 -32.08
N TRP A 283 -9.51 -13.12 -31.42
CA TRP A 283 -10.37 -12.60 -30.34
C TRP A 283 -9.54 -12.14 -29.17
N TRP A 284 -8.64 -13.01 -28.72
CA TRP A 284 -7.80 -12.69 -27.59
C TRP A 284 -6.72 -11.65 -27.91
N GLN A 285 -6.28 -11.55 -29.16
CA GLN A 285 -5.41 -10.45 -29.59
C GLN A 285 -6.12 -9.09 -29.43
N VAL A 286 -7.31 -8.95 -30.02
CA VAL A 286 -8.12 -7.72 -29.96
C VAL A 286 -8.47 -7.36 -28.52
N ARG A 287 -8.95 -8.33 -27.72
CA ARG A 287 -9.27 -8.09 -26.31
C ARG A 287 -8.04 -7.65 -25.51
N ALA A 288 -6.90 -8.31 -25.66
CA ALA A 288 -5.70 -7.93 -24.94
C ALA A 288 -5.24 -6.50 -25.30
N LEU A 289 -5.31 -6.11 -26.58
CA LEU A 289 -5.00 -4.75 -27.02
C LEU A 289 -5.94 -3.70 -26.40
N GLU A 290 -7.24 -3.98 -26.32
CA GLU A 290 -8.21 -3.07 -25.67
C GLU A 290 -7.93 -2.88 -24.17
N GLU A 291 -7.62 -3.97 -23.46
CA GLU A 291 -7.28 -3.91 -22.02
C GLU A 291 -5.95 -3.20 -21.77
N LEU A 292 -5.02 -3.24 -22.73
CA LEU A 292 -3.79 -2.45 -22.74
C LEU A 292 -4.00 -0.99 -23.15
N GLY A 293 -5.23 -0.57 -23.45
CA GLY A 293 -5.55 0.77 -23.94
C GLY A 293 -5.06 1.06 -25.37
N ARG A 294 -4.65 0.03 -26.12
CA ARG A 294 -4.13 0.12 -27.50
C ARG A 294 -5.27 0.03 -28.52
N TYR A 295 -6.23 0.95 -28.42
CA TYR A 295 -7.46 0.91 -29.20
C TYR A 295 -7.25 1.09 -30.71
N ASP A 296 -6.28 1.91 -31.13
CA ASP A 296 -5.95 2.08 -32.56
C ASP A 296 -5.39 0.78 -33.15
N ASP A 297 -4.46 0.12 -32.45
CA ASP A 297 -3.89 -1.17 -32.87
C ASP A 297 -4.97 -2.25 -32.95
N SER A 298 -5.87 -2.29 -31.97
CA SER A 298 -7.03 -3.19 -31.96
C SER A 298 -7.94 -2.94 -33.16
N ARG A 299 -8.26 -1.66 -33.44
CA ARG A 299 -9.07 -1.26 -34.60
C ARG A 299 -8.43 -1.70 -35.91
N ASP A 300 -7.15 -1.43 -36.08
CA ASP A 300 -6.42 -1.74 -37.31
C ASP A 300 -6.32 -3.25 -37.51
N LEU A 301 -6.13 -4.03 -36.45
CA LEU A 301 -6.13 -5.49 -36.48
C LEU A 301 -7.49 -6.06 -36.93
N VAL A 302 -8.60 -5.50 -36.43
CA VAL A 302 -9.96 -5.88 -36.85
C VAL A 302 -10.18 -5.56 -38.34
N LEU A 303 -9.75 -4.39 -38.81
CA LEU A 303 -9.88 -3.99 -40.22
C LEU A 303 -9.07 -4.88 -41.15
N GLN A 304 -7.85 -5.24 -40.77
CA GLN A 304 -7.00 -6.16 -41.54
C GLN A 304 -7.61 -7.56 -41.68
N ASN A 305 -8.44 -7.98 -40.73
CA ASN A 305 -9.09 -9.28 -40.71
C ASN A 305 -10.56 -9.24 -41.15
N GLU A 306 -11.01 -8.15 -41.78
CA GLU A 306 -12.40 -7.94 -42.21
C GLU A 306 -12.99 -9.16 -42.94
N LYS A 307 -12.27 -9.67 -43.95
CA LYS A 307 -12.77 -10.77 -44.79
C LYS A 307 -13.07 -12.01 -43.96
N ALA A 308 -12.12 -12.41 -43.11
CA ALA A 308 -12.26 -13.57 -42.24
C ALA A 308 -13.41 -13.39 -41.22
N ILE A 309 -13.60 -12.18 -40.70
CA ILE A 309 -14.70 -11.85 -39.79
C ILE A 309 -16.07 -12.00 -40.46
N LEU A 310 -16.20 -11.52 -41.71
CA LEU A 310 -17.46 -11.59 -42.46
C LEU A 310 -17.79 -13.04 -42.87
N GLU A 311 -16.79 -13.81 -43.27
CA GLU A 311 -16.91 -15.22 -43.67
C GLU A 311 -17.21 -16.15 -42.49
N SER A 312 -16.86 -15.75 -41.26
CA SER A 312 -17.17 -16.53 -40.06
C SER A 312 -18.66 -16.43 -39.68
N GLU A 313 -19.38 -17.55 -39.74
CA GLU A 313 -20.84 -17.60 -39.51
C GLU A 313 -21.26 -17.20 -38.09
N ASN A 314 -20.42 -17.46 -37.07
CA ASN A 314 -20.78 -17.31 -35.65
C ASN A 314 -20.06 -16.19 -34.90
N ASN A 315 -19.51 -15.19 -35.60
CA ASN A 315 -18.68 -14.18 -34.95
C ASN A 315 -19.35 -12.82 -34.76
N LEU A 316 -20.52 -12.83 -34.11
CA LEU A 316 -21.36 -11.64 -33.94
C LEU A 316 -20.65 -10.51 -33.16
N LEU A 317 -19.82 -10.85 -32.17
CA LEU A 317 -19.00 -9.89 -31.42
C LEU A 317 -18.00 -9.18 -32.33
N PHE A 318 -17.34 -9.92 -33.22
CA PHE A 318 -16.43 -9.31 -34.19
C PHE A 318 -17.13 -8.49 -35.28
N ARG A 319 -18.36 -8.85 -35.65
CA ARG A 319 -19.16 -8.01 -36.56
C ARG A 319 -19.52 -6.67 -35.91
N GLU A 320 -19.78 -6.67 -34.59
CA GLU A 320 -19.96 -5.43 -33.83
C GLU A 320 -18.68 -4.59 -33.83
N LEU A 321 -17.53 -5.20 -33.52
CA LEU A 321 -16.23 -4.52 -33.50
C LEU A 321 -15.81 -3.99 -34.88
N LEU A 322 -16.04 -4.76 -35.94
CA LEU A 322 -15.76 -4.35 -37.32
C LEU A 322 -16.64 -3.16 -37.73
N ALA A 323 -17.91 -3.16 -37.36
CA ALA A 323 -18.80 -2.04 -37.63
C ALA A 323 -18.36 -0.78 -36.88
N LEU A 324 -17.95 -0.91 -35.61
CA LEU A 324 -17.35 0.20 -34.84
C LEU A 324 -16.08 0.73 -35.50
N ALA A 325 -15.17 -0.17 -35.89
CA ALA A 325 -13.90 0.17 -36.54
C ALA A 325 -14.10 0.96 -37.84
N LYS A 326 -15.16 0.67 -38.59
CA LYS A 326 -15.54 1.36 -39.83
C LYS A 326 -16.36 2.64 -39.62
N GLY A 327 -16.84 2.90 -38.40
CA GLY A 327 -17.85 3.93 -38.16
C GLY A 327 -19.23 3.60 -38.75
N ASP A 328 -19.53 2.34 -39.05
CA ASP A 328 -20.83 1.89 -39.57
C ASP A 328 -21.84 1.71 -38.42
N ARG A 329 -22.56 2.79 -38.13
CA ARG A 329 -23.57 2.81 -37.07
C ARG A 329 -24.73 1.85 -37.32
N ILE A 330 -25.12 1.62 -38.58
CA ILE A 330 -26.24 0.72 -38.91
C ILE A 330 -25.80 -0.73 -38.74
N GLY A 331 -24.63 -1.09 -39.26
CA GLY A 331 -24.01 -2.40 -39.07
C GLY A 331 -23.85 -2.74 -37.59
N TRP A 332 -23.40 -1.78 -36.79
CA TRP A 332 -23.25 -1.94 -35.35
C TRP A 332 -24.58 -2.26 -34.64
N LEU A 333 -25.63 -1.49 -34.93
CA LEU A 333 -26.97 -1.73 -34.37
C LEU A 333 -27.52 -3.11 -34.75
N ASN A 334 -27.29 -3.54 -35.99
CA ASN A 334 -27.72 -4.84 -36.47
C ASN A 334 -26.97 -5.98 -35.78
N ALA A 335 -25.64 -5.86 -35.62
CA ALA A 335 -24.83 -6.84 -34.89
C ALA A 335 -25.26 -6.95 -33.42
N ARG A 336 -25.51 -5.83 -32.76
CA ARG A 336 -25.96 -5.78 -31.36
C ARG A 336 -27.36 -6.36 -31.17
N LYS A 337 -28.28 -6.15 -32.13
CA LYS A 337 -29.59 -6.82 -32.15
C LYS A 337 -29.46 -8.34 -32.30
N ALA A 338 -28.56 -8.80 -33.17
CA ALA A 338 -28.29 -10.22 -33.35
C ALA A 338 -27.74 -10.86 -32.07
N LEU A 339 -26.78 -10.21 -31.39
CA LEU A 339 -26.25 -10.64 -30.10
C LEU A 339 -27.32 -10.69 -28.99
N ALA A 340 -28.21 -9.70 -28.93
CA ALA A 340 -29.32 -9.72 -27.97
C ALA A 340 -30.33 -10.85 -28.27
N GLY A 341 -30.47 -11.22 -29.55
CA GLY A 341 -31.34 -12.29 -30.01
C GLY A 341 -30.78 -13.69 -29.81
N THR A 342 -29.48 -13.87 -29.59
CA THR A 342 -28.88 -15.19 -29.36
C THR A 342 -29.18 -15.78 -27.98
N GLY A 343 -29.63 -14.97 -27.01
CA GLY A 343 -30.00 -15.45 -25.67
C GLY A 343 -28.82 -16.01 -24.87
N ASN A 344 -28.81 -15.76 -23.56
CA ASN A 344 -27.95 -16.48 -22.62
C ASN A 344 -28.35 -17.96 -22.52
#